data_AF-A0A857D4R0-F1
#
_entry.id   AF-A0A857D4R0-F1
#
_cell.length_a   1.000
_cell.length_b   1.000
_cell.length_c   1.000
_cell.angle_alpha   90.00
_cell.angle_beta   90.00
_cell.angle_gamma   90.00
#
_symmetry.space_group_name_H-M   'P 1'
#
loop_
_entity.id
_entity.type
_entity.pdbx_description
1 polymer ?
#
loop_
_entity_poly.entity_id
_entity_poly.type
_entity_poly.pdbx_seq_one_letter_code
_entity_poly.pdbx_strand_id
1 'polypeptide(L)' 'MEEPLNLAAGTRVTIIIESVLPNEIKSPKTFLETAQSLQLQGEPDWSEKIDQYLSGETIDH' A
#
# COMPACT_ATOMS: atom_id res chain seq x y z
N MET A 1 5.64 -24.53 -1.93
CA MET A 1 6.93 -24.05 -1.40
C MET A 1 7.98 -24.54 -2.39
N GLU A 2 8.80 -23.64 -2.92
CA GLU A 2 9.83 -24.01 -3.89
C GLU A 2 11.09 -24.46 -3.12
N GLU A 3 11.58 -25.67 -3.42
CA GLU A 3 12.79 -26.22 -2.81
C GLU A 3 14.03 -25.86 -3.66
N PRO A 4 15.19 -25.62 -3.03
CA PRO A 4 16.39 -25.22 -3.74
C PRO A 4 16.89 -26.33 -4.68
N LEU A 5 17.17 -25.95 -5.93
CA LEU A 5 17.72 -26.86 -6.93
C LEU A 5 19.20 -27.13 -6.65
N ASN A 6 19.54 -28.40 -6.43
CA ASN A 6 20.93 -28.82 -6.21
C ASN A 6 21.64 -28.97 -7.56
N LEU A 7 22.53 -28.02 -7.89
CA LEU A 7 23.33 -28.04 -9.12
C LEU A 7 24.77 -28.45 -8.83
N ALA A 8 25.31 -29.37 -9.62
CA ALA A 8 26.72 -29.76 -9.54
C ALA A 8 27.65 -28.63 -10.02
N ALA A 9 28.88 -28.60 -9.51
CA ALA A 9 29.89 -27.65 -9.94
C ALA A 9 30.17 -27.76 -11.45
N GLY A 10 30.25 -26.62 -12.14
CA GLY A 10 30.47 -26.56 -13.59
C GLY A 10 29.19 -26.70 -14.44
N THR A 11 28.02 -26.77 -13.82
CA THR A 11 26.74 -26.79 -14.56
C THR A 11 26.49 -25.46 -15.26
N ARG A 12 26.37 -25.48 -16.59
CA ARG A 12 25.99 -24.30 -17.37
C ARG A 12 24.49 -24.09 -17.29
N VAL A 13 24.09 -22.96 -16.73
CA VAL A 13 22.68 -22.54 -16.64
C VAL A 13 22.36 -21.45 -17.65
N THR A 14 21.14 -21.44 -18.16
CA THR A 14 20.61 -20.36 -19.00
C THR A 14 19.34 -19.84 -18.34
N ILE A 15 19.31 -18.54 -18.04
CA ILE A 15 18.13 -17.89 -17.45
C ILE A 15 17.41 -17.18 -18.60
N ILE A 16 16.13 -17.48 -18.77
CA ILE A 16 15.28 -16.82 -19.76
C ILE A 16 14.33 -15.91 -18.97
N ILE A 17 14.38 -14.62 -19.26
CA ILE A 17 13.46 -13.63 -18.69
C ILE A 17 12.36 -13.42 -19.72
N GLU A 18 11.20 -14.00 -19.49
CA GLU A 18 10.02 -13.74 -20.31
C GLU A 18 9.25 -12.55 -19.71
N SER A 19 9.05 -11.50 -20.51
CA SER A 19 8.12 -10.44 -20.12
C SER A 19 6.71 -11.00 -20.27
N VAL A 20 6.00 -11.16 -19.15
CA VAL A 20 4.55 -11.35 -19.21
C VAL A 20 3.94 -10.13 -19.89
N LEU A 21 2.89 -10.35 -20.71
CA LEU A 21 2.06 -9.25 -21.21
C LEU A 21 1.72 -8.34 -20.03
N PRO A 22 1.77 -6.99 -20.18
CA PRO A 22 1.40 -6.11 -19.09
C PRO A 22 -0.03 -6.46 -18.70
N ASN A 23 -0.19 -7.18 -17.59
CA ASN A 23 -1.45 -7.32 -16.89
C ASN A 23 -1.92 -5.89 -16.70
N GLU A 24 -3.01 -5.50 -17.36
CA GLU A 24 -3.50 -4.12 -17.46
C GLU A 24 -3.12 -3.38 -16.17
N ILE A 25 -2.01 -2.63 -16.23
CA ILE A 25 -1.44 -2.04 -15.03
C ILE A 25 -2.42 -0.93 -14.71
N LYS A 26 -3.43 -1.26 -13.90
CA LYS A 26 -4.35 -0.27 -13.36
C LYS A 26 -3.44 0.78 -12.76
N SER A 27 -3.59 2.01 -13.25
CA SER A 27 -2.82 3.15 -12.77
C SER A 27 -2.78 3.08 -11.24
N PRO A 28 -1.59 3.06 -10.62
CA PRO A 28 -1.49 2.89 -9.19
C PRO A 28 -2.30 4.01 -8.54
N LYS A 29 -3.28 3.64 -7.70
CA LYS A 29 -4.09 4.63 -6.99
C LYS A 29 -3.15 5.48 -6.15
N THR A 30 -3.21 6.78 -6.36
CA THR A 30 -2.43 7.73 -5.58
C THR A 30 -2.99 7.84 -4.16
N PHE A 31 -2.16 8.33 -3.24
CA PHE A 31 -2.59 8.61 -1.88
C PHE A 31 -3.79 9.57 -1.86
N LEU A 32 -3.80 10.59 -2.71
CA LEU A 32 -4.89 11.58 -2.76
C LEU A 32 -6.19 11.00 -3.29
N GLU A 33 -6.14 10.17 -4.35
CA GLU A 33 -7.33 9.45 -4.84
C GLU A 33 -7.90 8.52 -3.76
N THR A 34 -7.02 7.91 -2.97
CA THR A 34 -7.41 7.05 -1.85
C THR A 34 -8.03 7.87 -0.71
N ALA A 35 -7.42 8.99 -0.32
CA ALA A 35 -7.91 9.87 0.73
C ALA A 35 -9.27 10.50 0.38
N GLN A 36 -9.47 10.93 -0.86
CA GLN A 36 -10.75 11.47 -1.34
C GLN A 36 -11.85 10.41 -1.40
N SER A 37 -11.49 9.16 -1.71
CA SER A 37 -12.46 8.06 -1.76
C SER A 37 -12.93 7.61 -0.38
N LEU A 38 -12.21 7.99 0.68
CA LEU A 38 -12.61 7.68 2.05
C LEU A 38 -13.72 8.66 2.46
N GLN A 39 -14.91 8.15 2.72
CA GLN A 39 -16.03 8.90 3.28
C GLN A 39 -15.82 9.10 4.78
N LEU A 40 -14.75 9.79 5.14
CA LEU A 40 -14.40 10.05 6.52
C LEU A 40 -15.48 10.93 7.15
N GLN A 41 -16.16 10.37 8.15
CA GLN A 41 -17.10 11.09 9.00
C GLN A 41 -16.28 11.84 10.05
N GLY A 42 -16.58 13.13 10.21
CA GLY A 42 -15.93 13.98 11.19
C GLY A 42 -16.54 15.37 11.15
N GLU A 43 -16.49 16.06 12.29
CA GLU A 43 -16.85 17.47 12.34
C GLU A 43 -15.92 18.27 11.40
N PRO A 44 -16.42 19.31 10.72
CA PRO A 44 -15.63 20.07 9.73
C PRO A 44 -14.37 20.72 10.31
N ASP A 45 -14.33 20.94 11.62
CA ASP A 45 -13.22 21.53 12.38
C ASP A 45 -12.22 20.49 12.93
N TRP A 46 -12.37 19.20 12.59
CA TRP A 46 -11.50 18.13 13.12
C TRP A 46 -10.01 18.39 12.86
N SER A 47 -9.68 18.91 11.69
CA SER A 47 -8.29 19.21 11.31
C SER A 47 -7.72 20.42 12.05
N GLU A 48 -8.58 21.37 12.44
CA GLU A 48 -8.20 22.56 13.21
C GLU A 48 -8.08 22.25 14.71
N LYS A 49 -8.81 21.24 15.19
CA LYS A 49 -8.84 20.82 16.60
C LYS A 49 -8.24 19.44 16.83
N ILE A 50 -7.35 18.99 15.96
CA ILE A 50 -6.80 17.62 16.00
C ILE A 50 -6.19 17.28 17.37
N ASP A 51 -5.53 18.25 18.01
CA ASP A 51 -4.95 18.08 19.34
C ASP A 51 -6.02 17.78 20.41
N GLN A 52 -7.19 18.41 20.32
CA GLN A 52 -8.32 18.19 21.25
C GLN A 52 -8.91 16.79 21.05
N TYR A 53 -9.09 16.36 19.79
CA TYR A 53 -9.58 15.00 19.47
C TYR A 53 -8.59 13.91 19.88
N LEU A 54 -7.28 14.17 19.75
CA LEU A 54 -6.23 13.22 20.12
C LEU A 54 -5.96 13.18 21.63
N SER A 55 -6.16 14.29 22.33
CA SER A 55 -5.89 14.39 23.76
C SER A 55 -7.02 13.82 24.64
N GLY A 56 -8.19 13.52 24.04
CA GLY A 56 -9.30 12.88 24.75
C GLY A 56 -9.89 13.73 25.88
N GLU A 57 -9.62 15.03 25.91
CA GLU A 57 -10.36 15.97 26.74
C GLU A 57 -11.76 16.07 26.16
N THR A 58 -12.67 15.28 26.72
CA THR A 58 -14.10 15.44 26.50
C THR A 58 -14.45 16.88 26.85
N ILE A 59 -14.87 17.65 25.85
CA ILE A 59 -15.60 18.89 26.11
C ILE A 59 -16.94 18.44 26.67
N ASP A 60 -16.99 18.19 27.98
CA ASP A 60 -18.24 18.07 28.72
C ASP A 60 -18.96 19.42 28.62
N HIS A 61 -20.13 19.40 27.99
CA HIS A 61 -21.14 20.45 28.05
C HIS A 61 -22.49 19.81 28.35
#